data_AF-A0A7W0UF39-F1
#
_entry.id   AF-A0A7W0UF39-F1
#
_cell.length_a   1.000
_cell.length_b   1.000
_cell.length_c   1.000
_cell.angle_alpha   90.00
_cell.angle_beta   90.00
_cell.angle_gamma   90.00
#
_symmetry.space_group_name_H-M   'P 1'
#
loop_
_entity.id
_entity.type
_entity.pdbx_description
1 polymer ?
#
loop_
_entity_poly.entity_id
_entity_poly.type
_entity_poly.pdbx_seq_one_letter_code
_entity_poly.pdbx_strand_id
1 'polypeptide(L)'
;MSMLFEPLQPNERFRARREAARRRRRRRRSILIGVLLAAVASVALGSKAIPVREAGPQPDTTTAARTKTPAPPLPQPRALPNEVRGVHVTMALASLDGKLDEYLALTKEGLNTIQLDVKDENGEVGFVPSA
;
A
#
# COMPACT_ATOMS: atom_id res chain seq x y z
N MET A 1 21.07 -34.80 -11.39
CA MET A 1 19.59 -34.75 -11.43
C MET A 1 19.18 -33.59 -12.29
N SER A 2 18.97 -33.88 -13.56
CA SER A 2 18.50 -33.01 -14.63
C SER A 2 17.05 -32.59 -14.37
N MET A 3 16.76 -31.28 -14.28
CA MET A 3 15.39 -30.78 -14.37
C MET A 3 14.99 -30.78 -15.84
N LEU A 4 14.36 -31.87 -16.27
CA LEU A 4 14.01 -32.20 -17.65
C LEU A 4 12.69 -31.57 -18.14
N PHE A 5 12.19 -30.54 -17.46
CA PHE A 5 11.03 -29.77 -17.90
C PHE A 5 11.31 -28.28 -17.70
N GLU A 6 11.32 -27.54 -18.80
CA GLU A 6 11.03 -26.11 -18.83
C GLU A 6 9.74 -25.89 -18.00
N PRO A 7 9.70 -24.97 -17.01
CA PRO A 7 8.48 -24.76 -16.24
C PRO A 7 7.35 -24.34 -17.19
N LEU A 8 6.33 -25.20 -17.30
CA LEU A 8 5.18 -25.16 -18.20
C LEU A 8 4.24 -23.95 -18.00
N GLN A 9 4.63 -22.98 -17.18
CA GLN A 9 3.86 -21.80 -16.82
C GLN A 9 4.80 -20.58 -16.80
N PRO A 10 4.81 -19.74 -17.85
CA PRO A 10 5.63 -18.53 -17.94
C PRO A 10 5.55 -17.61 -16.71
N ASN A 11 4.42 -17.67 -15.98
CA ASN A 11 4.14 -16.83 -14.82
C ASN A 11 4.76 -17.29 -13.49
N GLU A 12 5.39 -18.48 -13.42
CA GLU A 12 5.99 -18.97 -12.17
C GLU A 12 7.15 -18.10 -11.70
N ARG A 13 7.98 -17.61 -12.63
CA ARG A 13 9.10 -16.71 -12.32
C ARG A 13 8.62 -15.42 -11.64
N PHE A 14 7.47 -14.90 -12.05
CA PHE A 14 6.88 -13.67 -11.48
C PHE A 14 6.16 -13.94 -10.16
N ARG A 15 5.51 -15.10 -10.00
CA ARG A 15 4.97 -15.54 -8.70
C ARG A 15 6.07 -15.69 -7.66
N ALA A 16 7.21 -16.28 -8.02
CA ALA A 16 8.37 -16.40 -7.15
C ALA A 16 8.92 -15.04 -6.70
N ARG A 17 8.97 -14.03 -7.61
CA ARG A 17 9.33 -12.65 -7.26
C ARG A 17 8.35 -12.02 -6.26
N ARG A 18 7.04 -12.17 -6.48
CA ARG A 18 5.98 -11.66 -5.56
C ARG A 18 6.06 -12.32 -4.19
N GLU A 19 6.31 -13.62 -4.14
CA GLU A 19 6.52 -14.35 -2.90
C GLU A 19 7.78 -13.91 -2.16
N ALA A 20 8.90 -13.74 -2.87
CA ALA A 20 10.14 -13.26 -2.28
C ALA A 20 9.98 -11.86 -1.66
N ALA A 21 9.28 -10.95 -2.34
CA ALA A 21 8.97 -9.62 -1.82
C ALA A 21 8.06 -9.67 -0.58
N ARG A 22 7.02 -10.52 -0.59
CA ARG A 22 6.15 -10.76 0.57
C ARG A 22 6.92 -11.37 1.75
N ARG A 23 7.81 -12.34 1.49
CA ARG A 23 8.68 -12.97 2.50
C ARG A 23 9.63 -11.94 3.14
N ARG A 24 10.24 -11.05 2.36
CA ARG A 24 11.08 -9.95 2.88
C ARG A 24 10.30 -9.02 3.81
N ARG A 25 9.09 -8.60 3.41
CA ARG A 25 8.22 -7.76 4.26
C ARG A 25 7.80 -8.46 5.55
N ARG A 26 7.42 -9.75 5.46
CA ARG A 26 7.07 -10.57 6.64
C ARG A 26 8.26 -10.73 7.58
N ARG A 27 9.45 -11.07 7.07
CA ARG A 27 10.67 -11.19 7.88
C ARG A 27 11.01 -9.88 8.61
N ARG A 28 10.95 -8.73 7.92
CA ARG A 28 11.18 -7.41 8.56
C ARG A 28 10.19 -7.13 9.70
N ARG A 29 8.90 -7.44 9.49
CA ARG A 29 7.87 -7.30 10.53
C ARG A 29 8.11 -8.25 11.70
N SER A 30 8.43 -9.52 11.43
CA SER A 30 8.74 -10.50 12.48
C SER A 30 9.97 -10.11 13.30
N ILE A 31 11.01 -9.55 12.69
CA ILE A 31 12.19 -9.03 13.40
C ILE A 31 11.77 -7.88 14.31
N LEU A 32 11.01 -6.90 13.82
CA LEU A 32 10.54 -5.77 14.63
C LEU A 32 9.68 -6.23 15.82
N ILE A 33 8.76 -7.17 15.58
CA ILE A 33 7.94 -7.75 16.66
C ILE A 33 8.83 -8.48 17.67
N GLY A 34 9.80 -9.26 17.21
CA GLY A 34 10.75 -9.95 18.10
C GLY A 34 11.57 -8.98 18.95
N VAL A 35 12.08 -7.90 18.36
CA VAL A 35 12.80 -6.84 19.08
C VAL A 35 11.89 -6.14 20.10
N LEU A 36 10.65 -5.81 19.71
CA LEU A 36 9.70 -5.18 20.62
C LEU A 36 9.36 -6.09 21.80
N LEU A 37 9.10 -7.38 21.55
CA LEU A 37 8.83 -8.36 22.60
C LEU A 37 10.04 -8.53 23.53
N ALA A 38 11.26 -8.58 22.99
CA ALA A 38 12.47 -8.64 23.78
C ALA A 38 12.66 -7.40 24.66
N ALA A 39 12.37 -6.20 24.13
CA ALA A 39 12.43 -4.96 24.90
C ALA A 39 11.41 -4.95 26.04
N VAL A 40 10.16 -5.33 25.77
CA VAL A 40 9.11 -5.44 26.80
C VAL A 40 9.49 -6.45 27.88
N ALA A 41 9.98 -7.64 27.49
CA ALA A 41 10.45 -8.64 28.43
C ALA A 41 11.63 -8.13 29.28
N SER A 42 12.57 -7.39 28.69
CA SER A 42 13.71 -6.81 29.40
C SER A 42 13.27 -5.80 30.46
N VAL A 43 12.29 -4.94 30.15
CA VAL A 43 11.70 -4.00 31.12
C VAL A 43 10.97 -4.74 32.25
N ALA A 44 10.16 -5.76 31.90
CA ALA A 44 9.42 -6.55 32.88
C ALA A 44 10.35 -7.28 33.86
N LEU A 45 11.42 -7.91 33.37
CA LEU A 45 12.42 -8.55 34.23
C LEU A 45 13.24 -7.53 35.04
N GLY A 46 13.63 -6.41 34.42
CA GLY A 46 14.41 -5.35 35.07
C GLY A 46 13.66 -4.63 36.19
N SER A 47 12.33 -4.52 36.10
CA SER A 47 11.49 -3.88 37.14
C SER A 47 11.51 -4.57 38.50
N LYS A 48 11.97 -5.83 38.59
CA LYS A 48 12.10 -6.56 39.86
C LYS A 48 13.41 -6.28 40.60
N ALA A 49 14.36 -5.57 39.98
CA ALA A 49 15.69 -5.31 40.55
C ALA A 49 15.92 -3.86 40.97
N ILE A 50 14.95 -2.96 40.76
CA ILE A 50 15.08 -1.54 41.10
C ILE A 50 14.28 -1.27 42.39
N PRO A 51 14.93 -0.93 43.52
CA PRO A 51 14.21 -0.40 44.67
C PRO A 51 13.53 0.91 44.24
N VAL A 52 12.21 0.93 44.27
CA VAL A 52 11.40 2.10 43.96
C VAL A 52 11.75 3.17 44.98
N ARG A 53 12.53 4.16 44.57
CA ARG A 53 12.71 5.41 45.32
C ARG A 53 11.52 6.27 44.96
N GLU A 54 10.70 6.62 45.95
CA GLU A 54 9.52 7.45 45.78
C GLU A 54 9.86 8.68 44.94
N ALA A 55 9.20 8.79 43.78
CA ALA A 55 9.29 9.96 42.94
C ALA A 55 8.56 11.09 43.64
N GLY A 56 9.30 12.17 43.94
CA GLY A 56 8.73 13.41 44.45
C GLY A 56 7.73 14.06 43.49
N PRO A 57 7.00 15.09 43.95
CA PRO A 57 5.83 15.64 43.29
C PRO A 57 6.05 16.00 41.82
N GLN A 58 5.15 15.53 40.97
CA GLN A 58 5.11 15.78 39.54
C GLN A 58 4.73 17.25 39.29
N PRO A 59 5.42 17.99 38.39
CA PRO A 59 5.07 19.36 38.11
C PRO A 59 3.77 19.43 37.32
N ASP A 60 2.88 20.33 37.75
CA ASP A 60 1.62 20.65 37.10
C ASP A 60 1.82 21.03 35.64
N THR A 61 1.42 20.15 34.72
CA THR A 61 1.30 20.48 33.32
C THR A 61 -0.01 21.24 33.09
N THR A 62 0.09 22.58 33.11
CA THR A 62 -0.97 23.47 32.61
C THR A 62 -1.33 23.07 31.18
N THR A 63 -2.52 22.50 31.01
CA THR A 63 -3.06 22.16 29.69
C THR A 63 -3.56 23.45 29.04
N ALA A 64 -2.76 24.03 28.16
CA ALA A 64 -3.20 25.12 27.30
C ALA A 64 -4.30 24.60 26.36
N ALA A 65 -5.52 25.11 26.53
CA ALA A 65 -6.64 24.83 25.64
C ALA A 65 -6.34 25.42 24.25
N ARG A 66 -5.91 24.57 23.32
CA ARG A 66 -5.84 24.93 21.89
C ARG A 66 -7.25 25.03 21.34
N THR A 67 -7.65 26.24 20.99
CA THR A 67 -8.86 26.52 20.21
C THR A 67 -8.76 25.74 18.90
N LYS A 68 -9.61 24.73 18.72
CA LYS A 68 -9.69 23.96 17.48
C LYS A 68 -10.30 24.83 16.40
N THR A 69 -9.47 25.34 15.49
CA THR A 69 -9.95 25.89 14.22
C THR A 69 -10.72 24.79 13.48
N PRO A 70 -11.92 25.07 12.93
CA PRO A 70 -12.67 24.07 12.17
C PRO A 70 -11.83 23.59 11.00
N ALA A 71 -11.65 22.27 10.90
CA ALA A 71 -10.99 21.66 9.75
C ALA A 71 -11.85 21.90 8.49
N PRO A 72 -11.21 22.11 7.32
CA PRO A 72 -11.94 22.21 6.07
C PRO A 72 -12.78 20.94 5.85
N PRO A 73 -13.98 21.06 5.24
CA PRO A 73 -14.84 19.92 4.98
C PRO A 73 -14.10 18.88 4.14
N LEU A 74 -14.19 17.62 4.57
CA LEU A 74 -13.63 16.49 3.84
C LEU A 74 -14.30 16.40 2.46
N PRO A 75 -13.54 16.11 1.37
CA PRO A 75 -14.12 15.87 0.06
C PRO A 75 -15.16 14.76 0.15
N GLN A 76 -16.42 15.07 -0.17
CA GLN A 76 -17.46 14.05 -0.20
C GLN A 76 -17.30 13.19 -1.46
N PRO A 77 -17.49 11.85 -1.36
CA PRO A 77 -17.51 10.99 -2.54
C PRO A 77 -18.59 11.44 -3.52
N ARG A 78 -18.23 11.51 -4.81
CA ARG A 78 -19.22 11.77 -5.87
C ARG A 78 -20.26 10.65 -5.89
N ALA A 79 -21.50 11.00 -6.24
CA ALA A 79 -22.54 10.02 -6.49
C ALA A 79 -22.07 9.04 -7.58
N LEU A 80 -22.25 7.74 -7.33
CA LEU A 80 -21.89 6.70 -8.29
C LEU A 80 -22.86 6.73 -9.48
N PRO A 81 -22.40 6.35 -10.69
CA PRO A 81 -23.29 6.25 -11.84
C PRO A 81 -24.29 5.11 -11.65
N ASN A 82 -25.50 5.27 -12.21
CA ASN A 82 -26.55 4.24 -12.20
C ASN A 82 -26.16 2.99 -13.00
N GLU A 83 -25.28 3.15 -14.01
CA GLU A 83 -24.82 2.08 -14.90
C GLU A 83 -23.36 2.33 -15.28
N VAL A 84 -22.56 1.26 -15.35
CA VAL A 84 -21.15 1.31 -15.75
C VAL A 84 -21.02 0.74 -17.17
N ARG A 85 -20.72 1.62 -18.13
CA ARG A 85 -20.36 1.28 -19.51
C ARG A 85 -18.86 1.44 -19.66
N GLY A 86 -18.14 0.36 -19.37
CA GLY A 86 -16.69 0.37 -19.20
C GLY A 86 -15.92 -0.53 -20.15
N VAL A 87 -14.69 -0.12 -20.47
CA VAL A 87 -13.69 -0.94 -21.15
C VAL A 87 -12.46 -1.14 -20.27
N HIS A 88 -11.84 -2.30 -20.41
CA HIS A 88 -10.54 -2.60 -19.82
C HIS A 88 -9.45 -2.31 -20.86
N VAL A 89 -8.44 -1.55 -20.46
CA VAL A 89 -7.33 -1.11 -21.30
C VAL A 89 -6.02 -1.44 -20.59
N THR A 90 -5.14 -2.17 -21.27
CA THR A 90 -3.80 -2.45 -20.75
C THR A 90 -2.91 -1.21 -20.92
N MET A 91 -1.91 -1.03 -20.03
CA MET A 91 -1.02 0.14 -20.18
C MET A 91 -0.25 0.13 -21.50
N ALA A 92 0.13 -1.06 -22.00
CA ALA A 92 0.80 -1.18 -23.29
C ALA A 92 -0.03 -0.56 -24.42
N LEU A 93 -1.34 -0.79 -24.41
CA LEU A 93 -2.24 -0.22 -25.40
C LEU A 93 -2.47 1.28 -25.19
N ALA A 94 -2.64 1.71 -23.93
CA ALA A 94 -2.80 3.13 -23.60
C ALA A 94 -1.54 3.97 -23.85
N SER A 95 -0.36 3.35 -23.84
CA SER A 95 0.94 4.00 -24.10
C SER A 95 1.23 4.26 -25.57
N LEU A 96 0.42 3.68 -26.48
CA LEU A 96 0.53 4.01 -27.90
C LEU A 96 -0.04 5.39 -28.16
N ASP A 97 0.70 6.21 -28.91
CA ASP A 97 0.31 7.57 -29.25
C ASP A 97 -1.12 7.61 -29.83
N GLY A 98 -1.99 8.41 -29.22
CA GLY A 98 -3.38 8.62 -29.63
C GLY A 98 -4.36 7.47 -29.29
N LYS A 99 -3.89 6.30 -28.83
CA LYS A 99 -4.80 5.18 -28.54
C LYS A 99 -5.73 5.43 -27.37
N LEU A 100 -5.25 6.07 -26.31
CA LEU A 100 -6.12 6.45 -25.21
C LEU A 100 -7.22 7.43 -25.67
N ASP A 101 -6.89 8.34 -26.58
CA ASP A 101 -7.85 9.31 -27.13
C ASP A 101 -8.96 8.64 -27.95
N GLU A 102 -8.65 7.56 -28.67
CA GLU A 102 -9.67 6.75 -29.35
C GLU A 102 -10.70 6.18 -28.36
N TYR A 103 -10.25 5.67 -27.21
CA TYR A 103 -11.16 5.19 -26.16
C TYR A 103 -11.95 6.33 -25.52
N LEU A 104 -11.33 7.49 -25.30
CA LEU A 104 -12.02 8.67 -24.81
C LEU A 104 -13.06 9.16 -25.82
N ALA A 105 -12.84 9.04 -27.13
CA ALA A 105 -13.83 9.42 -28.13
C ALA A 105 -15.13 8.59 -28.06
N LEU A 106 -15.08 7.37 -27.51
CA LEU A 106 -16.26 6.52 -27.30
C LEU A 106 -17.20 7.04 -26.20
N THR A 107 -16.83 8.10 -25.48
CA THR A 107 -17.80 8.80 -24.61
C THR A 107 -18.99 9.33 -25.41
N LYS A 108 -18.79 9.65 -26.70
CA LYS A 108 -19.86 10.03 -27.63
C LYS A 108 -20.89 8.92 -27.84
N GLU A 109 -20.45 7.67 -27.69
CA GLU A 109 -21.26 6.45 -27.80
C GLU A 109 -21.75 5.94 -26.43
N GLY A 110 -21.53 6.73 -25.36
CA GLY A 110 -22.01 6.42 -24.02
C GLY A 110 -21.03 5.66 -23.12
N LEU A 111 -19.76 5.49 -23.52
CA LEU A 111 -18.71 4.99 -22.62
C LEU A 111 -18.54 5.96 -21.43
N ASN A 112 -18.53 5.42 -20.21
CA ASN A 112 -18.41 6.24 -19.00
C ASN A 112 -17.31 5.79 -18.03
N THR A 113 -16.64 4.66 -18.33
CA THR A 113 -15.61 4.10 -17.46
C THR A 113 -14.46 3.53 -18.29
N ILE A 114 -13.23 3.78 -17.86
CA ILE A 114 -12.04 3.10 -18.36
C ILE A 114 -11.34 2.49 -17.15
N GLN A 115 -11.15 1.18 -17.18
CA GLN A 115 -10.24 0.50 -16.28
C GLN A 115 -8.88 0.43 -16.97
N LEU A 116 -7.93 1.23 -16.47
CA LEU A 116 -6.56 1.24 -16.99
C LEU A 116 -5.63 0.48 -16.06
N ASP A 117 -4.90 -0.48 -16.60
CA ASP A 117 -3.92 -1.24 -15.83
C ASP A 117 -2.70 -0.40 -15.49
N VAL A 118 -2.62 0.15 -14.28
CA VAL A 118 -1.42 0.85 -13.82
C VAL A 118 -0.21 -0.09 -13.71
N LYS A 119 -0.48 -1.35 -13.40
CA LYS A 119 0.52 -2.40 -13.25
C LYS A 119 -0.04 -3.71 -13.78
N ASP A 120 0.74 -4.38 -14.61
CA ASP A 120 0.36 -5.63 -15.24
C ASP A 120 0.43 -6.83 -14.26
N GLU A 121 0.10 -8.01 -14.77
CA GLU A 121 0.16 -9.28 -14.06
C GLU A 121 1.61 -9.68 -13.70
N ASN A 122 2.59 -9.18 -14.45
CA ASN A 122 4.02 -9.44 -14.23
C ASN A 122 4.56 -8.59 -13.07
N GLY A 123 3.82 -7.55 -12.67
CA GLY A 123 4.17 -6.63 -11.61
C GLY A 123 4.92 -5.40 -12.09
N GLU A 124 4.93 -5.16 -13.40
CA GLU A 124 5.57 -4.03 -14.05
C GLU A 124 4.63 -2.83 -14.04
N VAL A 125 5.15 -1.66 -13.67
CA VAL A 125 4.40 -0.40 -13.62
C VAL A 125 4.65 0.33 -14.93
N GLY A 126 3.58 0.67 -15.65
CA GLY A 126 3.70 1.25 -17.00
C GLY A 126 3.72 2.78 -17.04
N PHE A 127 4.12 3.46 -15.96
CA PHE A 127 4.33 4.90 -15.93
C PHE A 127 5.61 5.27 -15.19
N VAL A 128 6.21 6.40 -15.56
CA VAL A 128 7.35 6.99 -14.83
C VAL A 128 6.85 7.85 -13.66
N PRO A 129 7.40 7.68 -12.44
CA PRO A 129 7.06 8.55 -11.31
C PRO A 129 7.39 10.01 -11.64
N SER A 130 6.57 10.96 -11.17
CA SER A 130 6.94 12.38 -11.21
C SER A 130 8.16 12.62 -10.30
N ALA A 131 9.12 13.42 -10.78
CA ALA A 131 10.30 13.85 -10.02
C ALA A 131 9.95 14.76 -8.84
#